data_AF-A0A0R3MRT8-F1
#
_entry.id   AF-A0A0R3MRT8-F1
#
_cell.length_a   1.000
_cell.length_b   1.000
_cell.length_c   1.000
_cell.angle_alpha   90.00
_cell.angle_beta   90.00
_cell.angle_gamma   90.00
#
_symmetry.space_group_name_H-M   'P 1'
#
loop_
_entity.id
_entity.type
_entity.pdbx_description
1 polymer ?
#
loop_
_entity_poly.entity_id
_entity_poly.type
_entity_poly.pdbx_seq_one_letter_code
_entity_poly.pdbx_strand_id
1 'polypeptide(L)'
;MSVGGAVAQAEKAQTLAIANPAQMKRYPNIPTFDEAGFPVLGLTGFSGFFAPAAIPKPVADRLAKELREIVSQPDVNSKLLDFGFEDMSDVTDFPGFIDAVVKRWASVIGEFNISI
;
A
#
# COMPACT_ATOMS: atom_id res chain seq x y z
N MET A 1 0.24 -3.53 1.20
CA MET A 1 0.11 -4.86 1.83
C MET A 1 -1.17 -5.47 1.28
N SER A 2 -1.07 -6.20 0.17
CA SER A 2 -0.63 -7.60 0.06
C SER A 2 -1.76 -8.56 0.43
N VAL A 3 -2.61 -8.88 -0.56
CA VAL A 3 -2.71 -10.30 -0.87
C VAL A 3 -1.40 -10.59 -1.58
N GLY A 4 -0.48 -11.26 -0.90
CA GLY A 4 0.80 -11.61 -1.51
C GLY A 4 0.49 -12.31 -2.82
N GLY A 5 1.12 -11.91 -3.92
CA GLY A 5 0.75 -12.42 -5.24
C GLY A 5 0.70 -13.95 -5.31
N ALA A 6 1.43 -14.61 -4.41
CA ALA A 6 1.40 -16.05 -4.16
C ALA A 6 0.05 -16.62 -3.67
N VAL A 7 -0.74 -15.91 -2.84
CA VAL A 7 -2.02 -16.42 -2.30
C VAL A 7 -3.17 -16.23 -3.30
N ALA A 8 -3.13 -15.18 -4.12
CA ALA A 8 -4.08 -14.98 -5.21
C ALA A 8 -3.99 -16.07 -6.30
N GLN A 9 -2.84 -16.73 -6.41
CA GLN A 9 -2.55 -17.79 -7.38
C GLN A 9 -2.34 -19.17 -6.72
N ALA A 10 -2.58 -19.30 -5.41
CA ALA A 10 -2.33 -20.55 -4.70
C ALA A 10 -3.38 -21.59 -5.04
N GLU A 11 -2.97 -22.77 -5.51
CA GLU A 11 -3.91 -23.91 -5.74
C GLU A 11 -4.62 -24.37 -4.46
N LYS A 12 -4.07 -24.05 -3.29
CA LYS A 12 -4.57 -24.46 -1.97
C LYS A 12 -5.29 -23.35 -1.19
N ALA A 13 -5.39 -22.14 -1.75
CA ALA A 13 -6.08 -21.03 -1.10
C ALA A 13 -6.81 -20.17 -2.15
N GLN A 14 -8.10 -19.94 -1.93
CA GLN A 14 -8.90 -19.08 -2.79
C GLN A 14 -8.95 -17.67 -2.21
N THR A 15 -8.51 -16.68 -2.98
CA THR A 15 -8.69 -15.27 -2.61
C THR A 15 -10.10 -14.81 -2.97
N LEU A 16 -10.86 -14.35 -1.98
CA LEU A 16 -12.26 -13.96 -2.14
C LEU A 16 -12.45 -12.47 -2.41
N ALA A 17 -11.63 -11.64 -1.77
CA ALA A 17 -11.62 -10.19 -1.95
C ALA A 17 -10.23 -9.63 -1.66
N ILE A 18 -9.93 -8.46 -2.22
CA ILE A 18 -8.69 -7.71 -1.95
C ILE A 18 -8.98 -6.42 -1.17
N ALA A 19 -8.13 -6.12 -0.19
CA ALA A 19 -8.12 -4.82 0.50
C ALA A 19 -7.34 -3.81 -0.34
N ASN A 20 -7.92 -3.43 -1.48
CA ASN A 20 -7.41 -2.40 -2.39
C ASN A 20 -8.52 -1.40 -2.72
N PRO A 21 -8.24 -0.11 -3.00
CA PRO A 21 -9.26 0.88 -3.30
C PRO A 21 -9.91 0.63 -4.67
N ALA A 22 -9.21 -0.08 -5.55
CA ALA A 22 -9.66 -0.46 -6.88
C ALA A 22 -9.15 -1.85 -7.25
N GLN A 23 -9.76 -2.47 -8.27
CA GLN A 23 -9.30 -3.75 -8.78
C GLN A 23 -7.84 -3.68 -9.26
N MET A 24 -7.06 -4.70 -8.90
CA MET A 24 -5.70 -4.84 -9.37
C MET A 24 -5.70 -5.30 -10.82
N LYS A 25 -4.95 -4.63 -11.69
CA LYS A 25 -4.79 -5.05 -13.11
C LYS A 25 -4.32 -6.51 -13.25
N ARG A 26 -3.53 -7.00 -12.28
CA ARG A 26 -3.02 -8.37 -12.24
C ARG A 26 -4.08 -9.40 -11.84
N TYR A 27 -5.14 -8.97 -11.14
CA TYR A 27 -6.21 -9.82 -10.63
C TYR A 27 -7.60 -9.24 -10.96
N PRO A 28 -7.93 -9.06 -12.26
CA PRO A 28 -9.16 -8.36 -12.66
C PRO A 28 -10.45 -9.09 -12.26
N ASN A 29 -10.37 -10.37 -11.90
CA ASN A 29 -11.52 -11.19 -11.52
C ASN A 29 -11.75 -11.25 -10.01
N ILE A 30 -10.86 -10.67 -9.18
CA ILE A 30 -10.99 -10.68 -7.73
C ILE A 30 -11.58 -9.33 -7.30
N PRO A 31 -12.78 -9.30 -6.69
CA PRO A 31 -13.40 -8.05 -6.28
C PRO A 31 -12.63 -7.40 -5.12
N THR A 32 -12.77 -6.09 -5.00
CA THR A 32 -12.34 -5.40 -3.77
C THR A 32 -13.32 -5.66 -2.62
N PHE A 33 -12.91 -5.40 -1.37
CA PHE A 33 -13.85 -5.42 -0.25
C PHE A 33 -14.99 -4.42 -0.44
N ASP A 34 -14.73 -3.28 -1.06
CA ASP A 34 -15.75 -2.27 -1.37
C ASP A 34 -16.79 -2.83 -2.35
N GLU A 35 -16.35 -3.48 -3.44
CA GLU A 35 -17.21 -4.14 -4.43
C GLU A 35 -17.99 -5.32 -3.84
N ALA A 36 -17.39 -6.02 -2.86
CA ALA A 36 -18.02 -7.12 -2.14
C ALA A 36 -19.02 -6.66 -1.05
N GLY A 37 -19.20 -5.35 -0.85
CA GLY A 37 -20.15 -4.78 0.11
C GLY A 37 -19.61 -4.62 1.54
N PHE A 38 -18.29 -4.68 1.73
CA PHE A 38 -17.61 -4.57 3.03
C PHE A 38 -16.59 -3.41 3.05
N PRO A 39 -17.01 -2.14 2.83
CA PRO A 39 -16.07 -1.02 2.64
C PRO A 39 -15.17 -0.74 3.85
N VAL A 40 -15.61 -1.12 5.05
CA VAL A 40 -14.80 -0.98 6.28
C VAL A 40 -13.54 -1.86 6.26
N LEU A 41 -13.55 -2.93 5.47
CA LEU A 41 -12.43 -3.86 5.32
C LEU A 41 -11.44 -3.45 4.20
N GLY A 42 -11.69 -2.33 3.51
CA GLY A 42 -10.79 -1.72 2.52
C GLY A 42 -9.55 -1.06 3.15
N LEU A 43 -8.89 -1.76 4.08
CA LEU A 43 -7.73 -1.30 4.83
C LEU A 43 -6.45 -1.67 4.08
N THR A 44 -6.06 -0.79 3.15
CA THR A 44 -4.81 -0.95 2.41
C THR A 44 -3.61 -0.73 3.32
N GLY A 45 -2.70 -1.70 3.37
CA GLY A 45 -1.38 -1.47 3.92
C GLY A 45 -0.48 -0.77 2.89
N PHE A 46 0.50 0.00 3.35
CA PHE A 46 1.51 0.63 2.50
C PHE A 46 2.92 0.19 2.90
N SER A 47 3.91 0.53 2.09
CA SER A 47 5.32 0.46 2.45
C SER A 47 6.00 1.72 1.97
N GLY A 48 6.95 2.23 2.75
CA GLY A 48 7.60 3.50 2.45
C GLY A 48 8.96 3.60 3.13
N PHE A 49 9.73 4.60 2.72
CA PHE A 49 11.07 4.85 3.22
C PHE A 49 11.04 5.96 4.25
N PHE A 50 11.74 5.74 5.36
CA PHE A 50 11.89 6.71 6.43
C PHE A 50 13.38 6.96 6.67
N ALA A 51 13.72 8.18 7.03
CA ALA A 51 15.07 8.57 7.38
C ALA A 51 15.05 9.32 8.73
N PRO A 52 16.20 9.40 9.44
CA PRO A 52 16.27 10.13 10.69
C PRO A 52 15.84 11.59 10.54
N ALA A 53 15.11 12.13 11.52
CA ALA A 53 14.65 13.52 11.48
C ALA A 53 15.79 14.56 11.38
N ALA A 54 17.01 14.17 11.77
CA ALA A 54 18.19 15.04 11.77
C ALA A 54 18.89 15.18 10.40
N ILE A 55 18.47 14.46 9.36
CA ILE A 55 19.13 14.59 8.06
C ILE A 55 18.91 16.00 7.46
N PRO A 56 19.94 16.64 6.87
CA PRO A 56 19.76 17.95 6.24
C PRO A 56 18.73 17.91 5.11
N LYS A 57 17.88 18.94 5.01
CA LYS A 57 16.82 19.04 3.99
C LYS A 57 17.30 18.76 2.56
N PRO A 58 18.43 19.29 2.07
CA PRO A 58 18.90 19.00 0.71
C PRO A 58 19.19 17.52 0.47
N VAL A 59 19.64 16.78 1.51
CA VAL A 59 19.89 15.34 1.42
C VAL A 59 18.56 14.58 1.39
N ALA A 60 17.61 14.96 2.25
CA ALA A 60 16.27 14.38 2.27
C ALA A 60 15.54 14.55 0.92
N ASP A 61 15.57 15.76 0.37
CA ASP A 61 14.93 16.09 -0.90
C ASP A 61 15.54 15.28 -2.05
N ARG A 62 16.87 15.12 -2.07
CA ARG A 62 17.55 14.27 -3.05
C ARG A 62 17.15 12.81 -2.90
N LEU A 63 17.21 12.24 -1.69
CA LEU A 63 16.81 10.85 -1.45
C LEU A 63 15.36 10.60 -1.90
N ALA A 64 14.44 11.49 -1.55
CA ALA A 64 13.03 11.38 -1.93
C ALA A 64 12.83 11.43 -3.45
N LYS A 65 13.63 12.24 -4.17
CA LYS A 65 13.61 12.30 -5.63
C LYS A 65 14.11 10.99 -6.24
N GLU A 66 15.30 10.55 -5.84
CA GLU A 66 15.96 9.36 -6.41
C GLU A 66 15.13 8.10 -6.13
N LEU A 67 14.54 7.97 -4.92
CA LEU A 67 13.66 6.85 -4.58
C LEU A 67 12.41 6.80 -5.47
N ARG A 68 11.79 7.96 -5.75
CA ARG A 68 10.65 8.02 -6.69
C ARG A 68 11.07 7.57 -8.08
N GLU A 69 12.19 8.09 -8.59
CA GLU A 69 12.71 7.71 -9.90
C GLU A 69 13.00 6.20 -9.99
N ILE A 70 13.62 5.60 -8.96
CA ILE A 70 13.95 4.17 -8.91
C ILE A 70 12.69 3.31 -8.87
N VAL A 71 11.69 3.64 -8.04
CA VAL A 71 10.45 2.85 -7.93
C VAL A 71 9.66 2.85 -9.23
N SER A 72 9.70 3.96 -9.98
CA SER A 72 9.07 4.06 -11.31
C SER A 72 9.85 3.36 -12.43
N GLN A 73 11.06 2.84 -12.19
CA GLN A 73 11.81 2.11 -13.22
C GLN A 73 11.06 0.81 -13.58
N PRO A 74 10.92 0.44 -14.87
CA PRO A 74 10.09 -0.69 -15.28
C PRO A 74 10.47 -2.03 -14.64
N ASP A 75 11.77 -2.29 -14.44
CA ASP A 75 12.27 -3.53 -13.85
C ASP A 75 12.01 -3.59 -12.33
N VAL A 76 12.14 -2.45 -11.64
CA VAL A 76 11.81 -2.33 -10.21
C VAL A 76 10.31 -2.46 -10.01
N ASN A 77 9.51 -1.72 -10.79
CA ASN A 77 8.06 -1.76 -10.78
C ASN A 77 7.55 -3.20 -11.03
N SER A 78 8.09 -3.90 -12.02
CA SER A 78 7.74 -5.30 -12.29
C SER A 78 8.00 -6.21 -11.08
N LYS A 79 9.15 -6.06 -10.42
CA LYS A 79 9.46 -6.84 -9.21
C LYS A 79 8.53 -6.51 -8.05
N LEU A 80 8.22 -5.22 -7.85
CA LEU A 80 7.25 -4.78 -6.84
C LEU A 80 5.89 -5.43 -7.09
N LEU A 81 5.43 -5.42 -8.35
CA LEU A 81 4.19 -6.09 -8.75
C LEU A 81 4.22 -7.59 -8.52
N ASP A 82 5.36 -8.26 -8.72
CA ASP A 82 5.52 -9.70 -8.42
C ASP A 82 5.38 -10.01 -6.93
N PHE A 83 5.83 -9.09 -6.07
CA PHE A 83 5.62 -9.17 -4.64
C PHE A 83 4.24 -8.66 -4.17
N GLY A 84 3.39 -8.17 -5.09
CA GLY A 84 2.06 -7.65 -4.77
C GLY A 84 2.05 -6.22 -4.21
N PHE A 85 3.07 -5.43 -4.55
CA PHE A 85 3.11 -3.99 -4.30
C PHE A 85 2.77 -3.21 -5.57
N GLU A 86 2.01 -2.13 -5.40
CA GLU A 86 1.78 -1.15 -6.45
C GLU A 86 2.71 0.04 -6.24
N ASP A 87 3.07 0.68 -7.35
CA ASP A 87 3.87 1.91 -7.34
C ASP A 87 3.05 3.08 -6.78
N MET A 88 3.62 3.77 -5.80
CA MET A 88 3.06 4.97 -5.15
C MET A 88 4.00 6.18 -5.28
N SER A 89 4.86 6.18 -6.30
CA SER A 89 5.83 7.25 -6.59
C SER A 89 5.17 8.60 -6.92
N ASP A 90 3.88 8.59 -7.26
CA ASP A 90 3.01 9.74 -7.47
C ASP A 90 2.58 10.44 -6.18
N VAL A 91 2.71 9.78 -5.02
CA VAL A 91 2.49 10.40 -3.70
C VAL A 91 3.62 11.38 -3.38
N THR A 92 3.38 12.66 -3.67
CA THR A 92 4.36 13.73 -3.45
C THR A 92 4.34 14.31 -2.03
N ASP A 93 3.19 14.25 -1.36
CA ASP A 93 3.03 14.61 0.06
C ASP A 93 3.01 13.36 0.95
N PHE A 94 4.18 12.74 1.11
CA PHE A 94 4.32 11.56 1.96
C PHE A 94 3.99 11.82 3.44
N PRO A 95 4.39 12.94 4.07
CA PRO A 95 3.99 13.25 5.44
C PRO A 95 2.47 13.34 5.63
N GLY A 96 1.75 14.05 4.74
CA GLY A 96 0.29 14.13 4.80
C GLY A 96 -0.40 12.78 4.60
N PHE A 97 0.16 11.92 3.73
CA PHE A 97 -0.30 10.54 3.58
C PHE A 97 -0.18 9.73 4.89
N ILE A 98 0.97 9.81 5.58
CA ILE A 98 1.17 9.12 6.86
C ILE A 98 0.18 9.62 7.92
N ASP A 99 -0.02 10.94 8.02
CA ASP A 99 -0.98 11.52 8.97
C ASP A 99 -2.40 11.01 8.72
N ALA A 100 -2.81 10.89 7.45
CA ALA A 100 -4.11 10.34 7.09
C ALA A 100 -4.25 8.86 7.47
N VAL A 101 -3.20 8.06 7.25
CA VAL A 101 -3.17 6.65 7.63
C VAL A 101 -3.27 6.49 9.15
N VAL A 102 -2.50 7.26 9.93
CA VAL A 102 -2.54 7.22 11.40
C VAL A 102 -3.93 7.59 11.92
N LYS A 103 -4.54 8.66 11.41
CA LYS A 103 -5.90 9.07 11.78
C LYS A 103 -6.93 8.00 11.47
N ARG A 104 -6.86 7.38 10.29
CA ARG A 104 -7.78 6.31 9.89
C ARG A 104 -7.69 5.11 10.83
N TRP A 105 -6.48 4.64 11.12
CA TRP A 105 -6.30 3.50 12.03
C TRP A 105 -6.72 3.82 13.47
N ALA A 106 -6.44 5.02 13.97
CA ALA A 106 -6.92 5.44 15.29
C ALA A 106 -8.46 5.42 15.37
N SER A 107 -9.15 5.87 14.31
CA SER A 107 -10.62 5.82 14.23
C SER A 107 -11.13 4.38 14.26
N VAL A 108 -10.55 3.49 13.45
CA VAL A 108 -10.95 2.06 13.39
C VAL A 108 -10.75 1.38 14.74
N ILE A 109 -9.61 1.60 15.40
CA ILE A 109 -9.33 1.03 16.73
C ILE A 109 -10.40 1.47 17.74
N GLY A 110 -10.75 2.76 17.75
CA GLY A 110 -11.76 3.30 18.65
C GLY A 110 -13.18 2.82 18.35
N GLU A 111 -13.56 2.78 17.06
CA GLU A 111 -14.90 2.36 16.62
C GLU A 111 -15.19 0.89 16.95
N PHE A 112 -14.19 0.02 16.73
CA PHE A 112 -14.35 -1.43 16.91
C PHE A 112 -13.83 -1.94 18.26
N ASN A 113 -13.39 -1.04 19.16
CA ASN A 113 -12.82 -1.38 20.46
C ASN A 113 -11.72 -2.46 20.36
N ILE A 114 -10.83 -2.29 19.39
CA ILE A 114 -9.77 -3.26 19.11
C ILE A 114 -8.67 -3.11 20.16
N SER A 115 -8.30 -4.21 20.79
CA SER A 115 -7.14 -4.31 21.68
C SER A 115 -6.20 -5.40 21.18
N ILE A 116 -4.89 -5.16 21.24
CA ILE A 116 -3.82 -6.07 20.81
C ILE A 116 -2.89 -6.39 21.97
#